data_AF-A0A851P0P1-F1
#
_entry.id   AF-A0A851P0P1-F1
#
_cell.length_a   1.000
_cell.length_b   1.000
_cell.length_c   1.000
_cell.angle_alpha   90.00
_cell.angle_beta   90.00
_cell.angle_gamma   90.00
#
_symmetry.space_group_name_H-M   'P 1'
#
loop_
_entity.id
_entity.type
_entity.pdbx_description
1 polymer ?
#
loop_
_entity_poly.entity_id
_entity_poly.type
_entity_poly.pdbx_seq_one_letter_code
_entity_poly.pdbx_strand_id
1 'polypeptide(L)'
;ASRLCITPSNRTGFLCNDRATCVPASQVCDGTTNCRNGEDEQEKLCGDLPHSLPPYLVFHCGNPAHWVYADQRCNGMNDCGDCSDEMGSAAACPPCGPAWWSCSPLHYQYCACVPRTRCRDGVQHCASWSDEYLC
;
A
#
# COMPACT_ATOMS: atom_id res chain seq x y z
N ALA A 1 -23.19 -0.72 -9.25
CA ALA A 1 -22.98 -1.17 -7.87
C ALA A 1 -21.49 -1.27 -7.64
N SER A 2 -20.95 -0.63 -6.60
CA SER A 2 -19.54 -0.73 -6.23
C SER A 2 -19.25 -2.17 -5.77
N ARG A 3 -18.20 -2.78 -6.32
CA ARG A 3 -17.71 -4.13 -5.96
C ARG A 3 -16.59 -4.03 -4.93
N LEU A 4 -16.69 -3.08 -4.01
CA LEU A 4 -15.70 -2.87 -2.96
C LEU A 4 -15.92 -3.88 -1.83
N CYS A 5 -14.83 -4.47 -1.34
CA CYS A 5 -14.82 -5.26 -0.11
C CYS A 5 -13.57 -4.95 0.72
N ILE A 6 -13.57 -5.38 1.98
CA ILE A 6 -12.42 -5.33 2.86
C ILE A 6 -11.98 -6.77 3.11
N THR A 7 -10.71 -7.07 2.83
CA THR A 7 -10.12 -8.39 3.05
C THR A 7 -9.98 -8.68 4.56
N PRO A 8 -9.76 -9.94 4.97
CA PRO A 8 -9.53 -10.28 6.38
C PRO A 8 -8.36 -9.51 7.02
N SER A 9 -7.38 -9.08 6.22
CA SER A 9 -6.23 -8.27 6.65
C SER A 9 -6.53 -6.77 6.72
N ASN A 10 -7.81 -6.37 6.69
CA ASN A 10 -8.26 -4.98 6.70
C ASN A 10 -7.70 -4.14 5.53
N ARG A 11 -7.56 -4.75 4.35
CA ARG A 11 -7.11 -4.08 3.12
C ARG A 11 -8.24 -3.97 2.11
N THR A 12 -8.17 -2.96 1.24
CA THR A 12 -9.12 -2.78 0.15
C THR A 12 -9.06 -3.95 -0.83
N GLY A 13 -10.21 -4.45 -1.25
CA GLY A 13 -10.31 -5.54 -2.22
C GLY A 13 -11.47 -5.38 -3.19
N PHE A 14 -11.48 -6.29 -4.16
CA PHE A 14 -12.49 -6.46 -5.18
C PHE A 14 -13.42 -7.63 -4.83
N LEU A 15 -14.71 -7.37 -4.79
CA LEU A 15 -15.75 -8.35 -4.52
C LEU A 15 -16.12 -9.07 -5.82
N CYS A 16 -15.93 -10.39 -5.86
CA CYS A 16 -16.35 -11.25 -6.96
C CYS A 16 -17.90 -11.27 -7.11
N ASN A 17 -18.43 -11.69 -8.27
CA ASN A 17 -19.90 -11.73 -8.48
C ASN A 17 -20.62 -12.74 -7.57
N ASP A 18 -19.89 -13.72 -7.02
CA ASP A 18 -20.42 -14.64 -6.02
C ASP A 18 -20.76 -13.94 -4.69
N ARG A 19 -20.37 -12.67 -4.53
CA ARG A 19 -20.55 -11.82 -3.33
C ARG A 19 -19.97 -12.45 -2.06
N ALA A 20 -19.06 -13.40 -2.21
CA ALA A 20 -18.44 -14.14 -1.13
C ALA A 20 -16.91 -14.02 -1.18
N THR A 21 -16.35 -14.04 -2.38
CA THR A 21 -14.89 -13.96 -2.57
C THR A 21 -14.46 -12.50 -2.64
N CYS A 22 -13.57 -12.10 -1.71
CA CYS A 22 -12.94 -10.79 -1.69
C CYS A 22 -11.46 -10.94 -2.05
N VAL A 23 -11.10 -10.41 -3.22
CA VAL A 23 -9.75 -10.49 -3.77
C VAL A 23 -8.99 -9.22 -3.38
N PRO A 24 -7.78 -9.28 -2.81
CA PRO A 24 -6.94 -8.11 -2.57
C PRO A 24 -6.76 -7.29 -3.86
N ALA A 25 -6.66 -5.96 -3.76
CA ALA A 25 -6.53 -5.13 -4.95
C ALA A 25 -5.30 -5.51 -5.79
N SER A 26 -4.18 -5.87 -5.15
CA SER A 26 -2.95 -6.36 -5.81
C SER A 26 -3.06 -7.72 -6.50
N GLN A 27 -4.12 -8.49 -6.22
CA GLN A 27 -4.43 -9.77 -6.89
C GLN A 27 -5.46 -9.60 -8.02
N VAL A 28 -5.78 -8.37 -8.39
CA VAL A 28 -6.62 -8.09 -9.56
C VAL A 28 -5.70 -7.83 -10.73
N CYS A 29 -5.92 -8.51 -11.86
CA CYS A 29 -5.06 -8.44 -13.04
C CYS A 29 -3.64 -8.96 -12.77
N ASP A 30 -3.49 -9.95 -11.88
CA ASP A 30 -2.20 -10.55 -11.52
C ASP A 30 -1.86 -11.81 -12.36
N GLY A 31 -2.75 -12.19 -13.29
CA GLY A 31 -2.62 -13.38 -14.13
C GLY A 31 -3.17 -14.65 -13.47
N THR A 32 -3.68 -14.56 -12.25
CA THR A 32 -4.30 -15.67 -11.50
C THR A 32 -5.80 -15.45 -11.40
N THR A 33 -6.56 -16.49 -11.71
CA THR A 33 -8.01 -16.44 -11.53
C THR A 33 -8.38 -16.75 -10.08
N ASN A 34 -8.64 -15.72 -9.29
CA ASN A 34 -9.04 -15.81 -7.89
C ASN A 34 -10.57 -15.80 -7.76
N CYS A 35 -11.29 -15.08 -8.64
CA CYS A 35 -12.75 -15.19 -8.70
C CYS A 35 -13.18 -16.49 -9.39
N ARG A 36 -14.31 -17.06 -8.95
CA ARG A 36 -14.91 -18.27 -9.54
C ARG A 36 -15.09 -18.22 -11.07
N ASN A 37 -15.37 -17.03 -11.62
CA ASN A 37 -15.57 -16.81 -13.05
C ASN A 37 -14.44 -15.99 -13.70
N GLY A 38 -13.30 -15.81 -13.03
CA GLY A 38 -12.15 -15.04 -13.55
C GLY A 38 -12.42 -13.56 -13.81
N GLU A 39 -13.25 -12.94 -12.99
CA GLU A 39 -13.72 -11.57 -13.20
C GLU A 39 -12.72 -10.50 -12.81
N ASP A 40 -11.87 -10.85 -11.88
CA ASP A 40 -10.62 -10.20 -11.51
C ASP A 40 -9.61 -10.14 -12.67
N GLU A 41 -9.68 -11.06 -13.64
CA GLU A 41 -8.76 -11.15 -14.78
C GLU A 41 -9.42 -10.82 -16.14
N GLN A 42 -10.63 -10.27 -16.14
CA GLN A 42 -11.34 -9.94 -17.38
C GLN A 42 -10.71 -8.72 -18.07
N GLU A 43 -10.66 -8.75 -19.40
CA GLU A 43 -10.16 -7.62 -20.23
C GLU A 43 -10.87 -6.29 -19.91
N LYS A 44 -12.15 -6.35 -19.54
CA LYS A 44 -12.91 -5.16 -19.12
C LYS A 44 -12.29 -4.44 -17.92
N LEU A 45 -11.59 -5.18 -17.06
CA LEU A 45 -10.93 -4.68 -15.85
C LEU A 45 -9.43 -4.44 -16.09
N CYS A 46 -8.79 -5.31 -16.86
CA CYS A 46 -7.32 -5.35 -17.03
C CYS A 46 -6.81 -4.78 -18.36
N GLY A 47 -7.69 -4.33 -19.26
CA GLY A 47 -7.33 -3.95 -20.62
C GLY A 47 -6.51 -2.66 -20.75
N ASP A 48 -6.75 -1.69 -19.87
CA ASP A 48 -6.00 -0.41 -19.82
C ASP A 48 -5.75 -0.04 -18.35
N LEU A 49 -4.67 -0.58 -17.77
CA LEU A 49 -4.28 -0.28 -16.39
C LEU A 49 -3.54 1.07 -16.30
N PRO A 50 -3.84 1.92 -15.31
CA PRO A 50 -4.83 1.75 -14.23
C PRO A 50 -6.24 2.26 -14.56
N HIS A 51 -6.49 2.83 -15.74
CA HIS A 51 -7.75 3.53 -16.07
C HIS A 51 -9.00 2.64 -16.07
N SER A 52 -8.84 1.36 -16.41
CA SER A 52 -9.89 0.34 -16.42
C SER A 52 -10.23 -0.15 -15.02
N LEU A 53 -9.31 0.02 -14.06
CA LEU A 53 -9.57 -0.35 -12.68
C LEU A 53 -10.52 0.66 -12.03
N PRO A 54 -11.44 0.17 -11.18
CA PRO A 54 -12.22 1.03 -10.33
C PRO A 54 -11.32 1.94 -9.46
N PRO A 55 -11.66 3.23 -9.29
CA PRO A 55 -10.82 4.19 -8.56
C PRO A 55 -10.50 3.79 -7.11
N TYR A 56 -11.31 2.93 -6.47
CA TYR A 56 -11.05 2.47 -5.12
C TYR A 56 -9.98 1.37 -5.02
N LEU A 57 -9.60 0.74 -6.15
CA LEU A 57 -8.51 -0.24 -6.21
C LEU A 57 -7.16 0.41 -6.54
N VAL A 58 -7.16 1.67 -6.94
CA VAL A 58 -5.99 2.40 -7.41
C VAL A 58 -5.61 3.47 -6.40
N PHE A 59 -4.32 3.60 -6.13
CA PHE A 59 -3.75 4.73 -5.40
C PHE A 59 -2.68 5.40 -6.24
N HIS A 60 -2.80 6.72 -6.43
CA HIS A 60 -1.77 7.50 -7.11
C HIS A 60 -0.72 7.96 -6.10
N CYS A 61 0.54 7.73 -6.44
CA CYS A 61 1.68 8.19 -5.67
C CYS A 61 1.77 9.73 -5.70
N GLY A 62 2.72 10.30 -4.96
CA GLY A 62 3.00 11.74 -4.98
C GLY A 62 3.29 12.25 -6.39
N ASN A 63 3.90 11.40 -7.23
CA ASN A 63 3.92 11.58 -8.68
C ASN A 63 2.70 10.91 -9.34
N PRO A 64 1.82 11.66 -10.03
CA PRO A 64 0.61 11.11 -10.65
C PRO A 64 0.88 10.12 -11.79
N ALA A 65 2.10 10.09 -12.35
CA ALA A 65 2.51 9.10 -13.35
C ALA A 65 2.73 7.70 -12.74
N HIS A 66 2.93 7.62 -11.42
CA HIS A 66 3.12 6.36 -10.69
C HIS A 66 1.87 6.05 -9.86
N TRP A 67 1.50 4.78 -9.83
CA TRP A 67 0.35 4.29 -9.10
C TRP A 67 0.67 2.91 -8.54
N VAL A 68 -0.04 2.56 -7.47
CA VAL A 68 0.05 1.28 -6.77
C VAL A 68 -1.37 0.79 -6.44
N TYR A 69 -1.49 -0.46 -6.05
CA TYR A 69 -2.79 -1.00 -5.64
C TYR A 69 -3.22 -0.44 -4.28
N ALA A 70 -4.53 -0.27 -4.08
CA ALA A 70 -5.05 0.35 -2.86
C ALA A 70 -4.80 -0.46 -1.57
N ASP A 71 -4.50 -1.76 -1.68
CA ASP A 71 -4.08 -2.61 -0.57
C ASP A 71 -2.59 -2.50 -0.24
N GLN A 72 -1.78 -1.95 -1.14
CA GLN A 72 -0.35 -1.70 -0.94
C GLN A 72 -0.08 -0.46 -0.09
N ARG A 73 -1.04 0.45 0.06
CA ARG A 73 -0.91 1.59 0.98
C ARG A 73 -0.68 1.10 2.40
N CYS A 74 0.28 1.68 3.11
CA CYS A 74 0.58 1.38 4.51
C CYS A 74 0.92 -0.10 4.74
N ASN A 75 1.55 -0.77 3.78
CA ASN A 75 2.02 -2.15 3.89
C ASN A 75 3.48 -2.24 4.42
N GLY A 76 4.14 -1.10 4.62
CA GLY A 76 5.51 -0.97 5.12
C GLY A 76 6.59 -1.04 4.04
N MET A 77 6.22 -1.19 2.77
CA MET A 77 7.12 -1.22 1.62
C MET A 77 7.00 0.08 0.83
N ASN A 78 8.09 0.49 0.19
CA ASN A 78 8.09 1.65 -0.69
C ASN A 78 7.65 1.25 -2.11
N ASP A 79 6.35 1.03 -2.32
CA ASP A 79 5.84 0.63 -3.64
C ASP A 79 5.81 1.82 -4.62
N CYS A 80 5.64 3.05 -4.11
CA CYS A 80 5.70 4.26 -4.94
C CYS A 80 7.12 4.71 -5.32
N GLY A 81 8.14 4.26 -4.60
CA GLY A 81 9.53 4.73 -4.72
C GLY A 81 9.81 6.04 -3.98
N ASP A 82 8.78 6.85 -3.68
CA ASP A 82 8.87 8.11 -2.93
C ASP A 82 8.21 8.06 -1.53
N CYS A 83 7.80 6.88 -1.08
CA CYS A 83 7.06 6.63 0.17
C CYS A 83 5.68 7.26 0.27
N SER A 84 5.07 7.76 -0.82
CA SER A 84 3.74 8.37 -0.77
C SER A 84 2.62 7.41 -0.38
N ASP A 85 2.82 6.12 -0.61
CA ASP A 85 1.96 5.00 -0.19
C ASP A 85 2.07 4.68 1.30
N GLU A 86 3.11 5.17 1.98
CA GLU A 86 3.43 4.86 3.38
C GLU A 86 3.46 6.10 4.29
N MET A 87 3.53 7.30 3.70
CA MET A 87 3.71 8.56 4.40
C MET A 87 2.59 9.55 4.09
N GLY A 88 2.06 10.16 5.15
CA GLY A 88 1.21 11.34 5.06
C GLY A 88 -0.28 11.06 4.92
N SER A 89 -1.04 12.16 4.88
CA SER A 89 -2.51 12.12 4.83
C SER A 89 -3.08 11.57 3.53
N ALA A 90 -2.29 11.54 2.44
CA ALA A 90 -2.73 11.08 1.13
C ALA A 90 -3.01 9.57 1.11
N ALA A 91 -2.14 8.76 1.68
CA ALA A 91 -2.35 7.31 1.82
C ALA A 91 -3.35 6.94 2.94
N ALA A 92 -3.79 7.92 3.74
CA ALA A 92 -4.59 7.73 4.95
C ALA A 92 -3.98 6.73 5.93
N CYS A 93 -2.64 6.62 5.95
CA CYS A 93 -1.94 5.76 6.90
C CYS A 93 -2.08 6.30 8.32
N PRO A 94 -2.27 5.41 9.31
CA PRO A 94 -2.14 5.83 10.69
C PRO A 94 -0.74 6.41 10.91
N PRO A 95 -0.61 7.49 11.70
CA PRO A 95 0.72 7.97 12.10
C PRO A 95 1.47 6.82 12.79
N CYS A 96 2.81 6.80 12.68
CA CYS A 96 3.62 5.82 13.41
C CYS A 96 3.16 5.82 14.88
N GLY A 97 2.83 4.64 15.41
CA GLY A 97 2.26 4.51 16.75
C GLY A 97 3.18 5.10 17.83
N PRO A 98 2.71 5.26 19.08
CA PRO A 98 3.50 5.89 20.15
C PRO A 98 4.84 5.19 20.43
N ALA A 99 4.93 3.88 20.16
CA ALA A 99 6.15 3.08 20.27
C ALA A 99 7.10 3.19 19.06
N TRP A 100 6.73 3.98 18.05
CA TRP A 100 7.44 4.13 16.79
C TRP A 100 7.71 5.62 16.52
N TRP A 101 8.71 5.90 15.69
CA TRP A 101 9.05 7.25 15.24
C TRP A 101 9.11 7.28 13.71
N SER A 102 8.57 8.34 13.12
CA SER A 102 8.61 8.56 11.67
C SER A 102 9.96 9.13 11.25
N CYS A 103 10.66 8.42 10.39
CA CYS A 103 11.86 8.87 9.72
C CYS A 103 11.59 9.12 8.23
N SER A 104 12.43 9.93 7.62
CA SER A 104 12.35 10.21 6.19
C SER A 104 13.75 10.07 5.58
N PRO A 105 14.00 9.06 4.73
CA PRO A 105 13.40 7.72 4.64
C PRO A 105 14.24 6.65 5.39
N LEU A 106 13.70 5.43 5.56
CA LEU A 106 14.52 4.25 5.82
C LEU A 106 15.14 3.84 4.48
N HIS A 107 16.18 3.00 4.48
CA HIS A 107 16.82 2.51 3.24
C HIS A 107 15.80 2.32 2.08
N TYR A 108 16.12 2.70 0.83
CA TYR A 108 15.19 2.94 -0.31
C TYR A 108 14.01 1.94 -0.51
N GLN A 109 14.08 0.75 0.09
CA GLN A 109 13.08 -0.30 0.09
C GLN A 109 11.94 -0.13 1.11
N TYR A 110 12.12 0.63 2.20
CA TYR A 110 11.16 0.74 3.31
C TYR A 110 10.85 2.19 3.67
N CYS A 111 9.66 2.40 4.23
CA CYS A 111 9.22 3.73 4.62
C CYS A 111 9.07 3.89 6.14
N ALA A 112 9.83 4.86 6.63
CA ALA A 112 9.63 5.70 7.79
C ALA A 112 9.57 5.15 9.22
N CYS A 113 8.82 4.10 9.56
CA CYS A 113 8.60 3.84 10.99
C CYS A 113 9.72 3.00 11.63
N VAL A 114 10.49 3.62 12.54
CA VAL A 114 11.49 2.93 13.37
C VAL A 114 10.94 2.72 14.79
N PRO A 115 11.14 1.56 15.42
CA PRO A 115 10.78 1.37 16.82
C PRO A 115 11.56 2.35 17.72
N ARG A 116 10.90 2.99 18.69
CA ARG A 116 11.58 3.86 19.67
C ARG A 116 12.64 3.13 20.51
N THR A 117 12.60 1.81 20.57
CA THR A 117 13.65 1.00 21.22
C THR A 117 14.99 1.05 20.48
N ARG A 118 15.00 1.50 19.22
CA ARG A 118 16.19 1.72 18.38
C ARG A 118 16.69 3.17 18.44
N CYS A 119 16.16 3.97 19.37
CA CYS A 119 16.63 5.33 19.59
C CYS A 119 18.02 5.31 20.23
N ARG A 120 19.00 5.97 19.60
CA ARG A 120 20.39 6.08 20.09
C ARG A 120 21.02 4.73 20.42
N ASP A 121 20.73 3.71 19.61
CA ASP A 121 21.30 2.38 19.80
C ASP A 121 22.67 2.23 19.13
N GLY A 122 23.14 3.29 18.45
CA GLY A 122 24.43 3.35 17.78
C GLY A 122 24.42 2.72 16.39
N VAL A 123 23.25 2.38 15.85
CA VAL A 123 23.07 1.78 14.52
C VAL A 123 22.19 2.68 13.68
N GLN A 124 22.63 3.00 12.46
CA GLN A 124 21.85 3.81 11.53
C GLN A 124 20.65 3.02 10.99
N HIS A 125 19.47 3.31 11.49
CA HIS A 125 18.19 2.85 10.95
C HIS A 125 17.61 3.85 9.95
N CYS A 126 17.70 5.16 10.24
CA CYS A 126 17.21 6.21 9.34
C CYS A 126 18.32 6.70 8.42
N ALA A 127 18.00 6.91 7.13
CA ALA A 127 18.98 7.42 6.17
C ALA A 127 19.57 8.77 6.60
N SER A 128 18.75 9.60 7.27
CA SER A 128 19.13 10.89 7.84
C SER A 128 19.78 10.81 9.23
N TRP A 129 20.04 9.62 9.78
CA TRP A 129 20.49 9.40 11.16
C TRP A 129 19.55 10.00 12.23
N SER A 130 18.30 10.30 11.86
CA SER A 130 17.33 10.92 12.76
C SER A 130 17.05 10.07 14.01
N ASP A 131 17.18 8.76 13.89
CA ASP A 131 17.09 7.78 14.97
C ASP A 131 18.21 7.88 16.00
N GLU A 132 19.32 8.55 15.69
CA GLU A 132 20.45 8.70 16.61
C GLU A 132 20.53 10.11 17.23
N TYR A 133 19.96 11.13 16.57
CA TYR A 133 20.12 12.52 17.00
C TYR A 133 18.82 13.27 17.32
N LEU A 134 17.68 12.83 16.78
CA LEU A 134 16.39 13.55 16.87
C LEU A 134 15.33 12.83 17.71
N CYS A 135 15.58 11.57 18.07
CA CYS A 135 14.86 10.90 19.15
C CYS A 135 15.46 11.26 20.53
#